data_AF-A0AAV7NI19-F1
#
_entry.id   AF-A0AAV7NI19-F1
#
_cell.length_a   1.000
_cell.length_b   1.000
_cell.length_c   1.000
_cell.angle_alpha   90.00
_cell.angle_beta   90.00
_cell.angle_gamma   90.00
#
_symmetry.space_group_name_H-M   'P 1'
#
loop_
_entity.id
_entity.type
_entity.pdbx_description
1 polymer ?
#
loop_
_entity_poly.entity_id
_entity_poly.type
_entity_poly.pdbx_seq_one_letter_code
_entity_poly.pdbx_strand_id
1 'polypeptide(L)'
;MEYKVFCLLAIALILGLSAVTEAHPPDGGKCSIYPRQRKNCGPPGISPAECRSNGCCFDSSIPNVIWCFEPKSSPPPPPPPPHHPDEECF
;
A
#
# COMPACT_ATOMS: atom_id res chain seq x y z
N MET A 1 -37.04 29.57 17.25
CA MET A 1 -35.56 29.48 17.28
C MET A 1 -35.14 28.08 16.81
N GLU A 2 -35.45 27.76 15.55
CA GLU A 2 -35.31 26.39 14.99
C GLU A 2 -33.97 26.19 14.25
N TYR A 3 -33.29 27.28 13.88
CA TYR A 3 -32.03 27.26 13.14
C TYR A 3 -30.87 26.60 13.92
N LYS A 4 -30.94 26.57 15.25
CA LYS A 4 -29.96 25.89 16.11
C LYS A 4 -30.00 24.38 15.91
N VAL A 5 -31.19 23.81 15.71
CA VAL A 5 -31.34 22.37 15.40
C VAL A 5 -30.80 22.10 13.99
N PHE A 6 -31.12 22.94 13.00
CA PHE A 6 -30.57 22.82 11.65
C PHE A 6 -29.04 22.92 11.61
N CYS A 7 -28.44 23.86 12.35
CA CYS A 7 -26.98 23.99 12.43
C CYS A 7 -26.32 22.76 13.06
N LEU A 8 -26.89 22.22 14.15
CA LEU A 8 -26.35 21.03 14.81
C LEU A 8 -26.44 19.79 13.90
N LEU A 9 -27.52 19.65 13.13
CA LEU A 9 -27.66 18.56 12.15
C LEU A 9 -26.66 18.68 10.99
N ALA A 10 -26.42 19.89 10.48
CA ALA A 10 -25.43 20.12 9.43
C ALA A 10 -24.00 19.82 9.91
N ILE A 11 -23.65 20.22 11.14
CA ILE A 11 -22.35 19.92 11.75
C ILE A 11 -22.19 18.41 11.96
N ALA A 12 -23.22 17.71 12.41
CA ALA A 12 -23.20 16.26 12.59
C ALA A 12 -23.00 15.50 11.27
N LEU A 13 -23.61 15.97 10.17
CA LEU A 13 -23.41 15.39 8.83
C LEU A 13 -21.98 15.59 8.32
N ILE A 14 -21.40 16.78 8.52
CA ILE A 14 -20.02 17.07 8.10
C ILE A 14 -19.01 16.22 8.90
N LEU A 15 -19.23 16.01 10.19
CA LEU A 15 -18.35 15.20 11.05
C LEU A 15 -18.51 13.68 10.82
N GLY A 16 -19.66 13.22 10.33
CA GLY A 16 -19.91 11.80 10.05
C GLY A 16 -19.27 11.26 8.77
N LEU A 17 -18.93 12.14 7.81
CA LEU A 17 -18.35 11.76 6.51
C LEU A 17 -16.84 11.50 6.54
N SER A 18 -16.16 11.78 7.66
CA SER A 18 -14.71 11.54 7.81
C SER A 18 -14.32 10.07 7.98
N ALA A 19 -15.25 9.12 7.84
CA ALA A 19 -14.92 7.72 7.62
C ALA A 19 -14.44 7.51 6.18
N VAL A 20 -13.41 8.26 5.78
CA VAL A 20 -12.57 7.88 4.64
C VAL A 20 -11.83 6.64 5.11
N THR A 21 -12.37 5.48 4.78
CA THR A 21 -11.56 4.27 4.76
C THR A 21 -10.49 4.53 3.71
N GLU A 22 -9.27 4.80 4.16
CA GLU A 22 -8.04 4.77 3.36
C GLU A 22 -7.89 3.34 2.81
N ALA A 23 -8.69 3.03 1.80
CA ALA A 23 -8.53 1.83 1.00
C ALA A 23 -7.26 2.06 0.20
N HIS A 24 -6.14 1.58 0.78
CA HIS A 24 -4.85 1.51 0.13
C HIS A 24 -5.06 1.12 -1.34
N PRO A 25 -4.55 1.91 -2.30
CA PRO A 25 -4.78 1.67 -3.72
C PRO A 25 -4.38 0.23 -4.06
N PRO A 26 -5.13 -0.44 -4.96
CA PRO A 26 -4.83 -1.83 -5.31
C PRO A 26 -3.42 -1.87 -5.91
N ASP A 27 -2.51 -2.53 -5.20
CA ASP A 27 -1.14 -2.84 -5.61
C ASP A 27 -1.13 -3.72 -6.87
N GLY A 28 -1.55 -3.16 -8.02
CA GLY A 28 -1.91 -3.83 -9.27
C GLY A 28 -0.78 -4.51 -10.04
N GLY A 29 0.31 -4.88 -9.37
CA GLY A 29 1.41 -5.66 -9.95
C GLY A 29 2.49 -6.07 -8.95
N LYS A 30 2.55 -5.40 -7.79
CA LYS A 30 3.59 -5.65 -6.77
C LYS A 30 3.36 -6.92 -5.96
N CYS A 31 2.11 -7.39 -5.85
CA CYS A 31 1.76 -8.55 -5.02
C CYS A 31 1.78 -9.90 -5.75
N SER A 32 2.11 -9.94 -7.05
CA SER A 32 2.21 -11.19 -7.79
C SER A 32 3.58 -11.85 -7.58
N ILE A 33 3.73 -12.55 -6.45
CA ILE A 33 4.95 -13.28 -6.06
C ILE A 33 4.64 -14.76 -5.84
N TYR A 34 5.44 -15.63 -6.46
CA TYR A 34 5.30 -17.07 -6.31
C TYR A 34 5.41 -17.47 -4.84
N PRO A 35 4.55 -18.35 -4.30
CA PRO A 35 4.48 -18.62 -2.85
C PRO A 35 5.82 -18.98 -2.18
N ARG A 36 6.69 -19.70 -2.89
CA ARG A 36 8.02 -20.10 -2.40
C ARG A 36 9.04 -18.97 -2.36
N GLN A 37 8.80 -17.86 -3.06
CA GLN A 37 9.67 -16.69 -3.12
C GLN A 37 9.19 -15.54 -2.22
N ARG A 38 8.03 -15.70 -1.59
CA ARG A 38 7.49 -14.73 -0.64
C ARG A 38 8.43 -14.58 0.54
N LYS A 39 8.67 -13.34 0.94
CA LYS A 39 9.41 -13.00 2.16
C LYS A 39 8.43 -12.52 3.21
N ASN A 40 8.57 -13.03 4.43
CA ASN A 40 7.64 -12.75 5.51
C ASN A 40 7.68 -11.27 5.91
N CYS A 41 6.51 -10.62 5.92
CA CYS A 41 6.37 -9.21 6.31
C CYS A 41 5.68 -9.00 7.68
N GLY A 42 4.99 -10.02 8.22
CA GLY A 42 4.23 -9.89 9.48
C GLY A 42 4.38 -11.08 10.42
N PRO A 43 3.88 -10.99 11.66
CA PRO A 43 3.82 -12.12 12.59
C PRO A 43 2.93 -13.25 12.06
N PRO A 44 3.12 -14.49 12.56
CA PRO A 44 2.24 -15.61 12.23
C PRO A 44 0.80 -15.30 12.69
N GLY A 45 -0.17 -15.58 11.82
CA GLY A 45 -1.59 -15.35 12.12
C GLY A 45 -2.04 -13.89 12.00
N ILE A 46 -1.19 -12.98 11.46
CA ILE A 46 -1.58 -11.59 11.19
C ILE A 46 -2.87 -11.50 10.36
N SER A 47 -3.73 -10.54 10.70
CA SER A 47 -4.96 -10.32 9.95
C SER A 47 -4.68 -9.76 8.55
N PRO A 48 -5.55 -10.00 7.55
CA PRO A 48 -5.39 -9.42 6.22
C PRO A 48 -5.37 -7.88 6.21
N ALA A 49 -6.09 -7.25 7.14
CA ALA A 49 -6.14 -5.79 7.28
C ALA A 49 -4.82 -5.25 7.84
N GLU A 50 -4.30 -5.86 8.91
CA GLU A 50 -3.04 -5.45 9.53
C GLU A 50 -1.85 -5.68 8.60
N CYS A 51 -1.82 -6.80 7.87
CA CYS A 51 -0.78 -7.05 6.86
C CYS A 51 -0.75 -5.97 5.78
N ARG A 52 -1.91 -5.58 5.25
CA ARG A 52 -2.02 -4.51 4.25
C ARG A 52 -1.70 -3.14 4.85
N SER A 53 -2.08 -2.90 6.10
CA SER A 53 -1.71 -1.67 6.83
C SER A 53 -0.19 -1.53 7.00
N ASN A 54 0.55 -2.63 7.04
CA ASN A 54 2.02 -2.62 7.05
C ASN A 54 2.64 -2.37 5.67
N GLY A 55 1.82 -2.08 4.64
CA GLY A 55 2.28 -1.88 3.26
C GLY A 55 2.67 -3.18 2.56
N CYS A 56 2.14 -4.31 3.02
CA CYS A 56 2.46 -5.64 2.51
C CYS A 56 1.28 -6.32 1.83
N CYS A 57 1.63 -7.37 1.08
CA CYS A 57 0.68 -8.17 0.33
C CYS A 57 0.14 -9.30 1.20
N PHE A 58 -1.17 -9.56 1.12
CA PHE A 58 -1.81 -10.68 1.78
C PHE A 58 -2.44 -11.64 0.77
N ASP A 59 -2.08 -12.93 0.83
CA ASP A 59 -2.72 -13.99 0.04
C ASP A 59 -2.72 -15.33 0.80
N SER A 60 -3.91 -15.75 1.21
CA SER A 60 -4.17 -17.01 1.92
C SER A 60 -4.75 -18.12 1.03
N SER A 61 -4.74 -17.96 -0.30
CA SER A 61 -5.29 -18.94 -1.25
C SER A 61 -4.55 -20.29 -1.22
N ILE A 62 -3.31 -20.31 -0.74
CA ILE A 62 -2.46 -21.50 -0.64
C ILE A 62 -2.13 -21.75 0.83
N PRO A 63 -2.39 -22.94 1.39
CA PRO A 63 -2.05 -23.26 2.76
C PRO A 63 -0.55 -23.55 2.93
N ASN A 64 -0.05 -23.49 4.17
CA ASN A 64 1.33 -23.83 4.54
C ASN A 64 2.42 -22.99 3.84
N VAL A 65 2.10 -21.75 3.46
CA VAL A 65 3.04 -20.77 2.91
C VAL A 65 2.88 -19.43 3.60
N ILE A 66 3.79 -18.49 3.34
CA ILE A 66 3.72 -17.12 3.86
C ILE A 66 2.52 -16.41 3.23
N TRP A 67 1.58 -15.99 4.08
CA TRP A 67 0.39 -15.25 3.65
C TRP A 67 0.63 -13.74 3.63
N CYS A 68 1.35 -13.20 4.61
CA CYS A 68 1.73 -11.79 4.64
C CYS A 68 3.16 -11.60 4.16
N PHE A 69 3.34 -11.01 2.98
CA PHE A 69 4.62 -10.94 2.30
C PHE A 69 4.96 -9.58 1.72
N GLU A 70 6.26 -9.32 1.57
CA GLU A 70 6.77 -8.09 0.99
C GLU A 70 6.33 -7.94 -0.49
N PRO A 71 5.97 -6.73 -0.93
CA PRO A 71 5.73 -6.46 -2.36
C PRO A 71 7.02 -6.59 -3.19
N LYS A 72 6.88 -6.77 -4.50
CA LYS A 72 8.01 -6.63 -5.43
C LYS A 72 8.57 -5.21 -5.35
N SER A 73 9.85 -5.06 -5.01
CA SER A 73 10.56 -3.81 -5.24
C SER A 73 10.63 -3.55 -6.75
N SER A 74 10.45 -2.28 -7.15
CA SER A 74 10.85 -1.87 -8.49
C SER A 74 12.35 -2.16 -8.66
N PRO A 75 12.81 -2.59 -9.85
CA PRO A 75 14.24 -2.68 -10.11
C PRO A 75 14.89 -1.31 -9.83
N PRO A 76 16.16 -1.28 -9.39
CA PRO A 76 16.88 -0.02 -9.27
C PRO A 76 16.89 0.70 -10.63
N PRO A 77 16.95 2.04 -10.64
CA PRO A 77 17.14 2.76 -11.89
C PRO A 77 18.41 2.24 -12.59
N PRO A 78 18.45 2.24 -13.94
CA PRO A 78 19.68 1.92 -14.64
C PRO A 78 20.81 2.84 -14.13
N PRO A 79 22.07 2.35 -14.08
CA PRO A 79 23.19 3.22 -13.75
C PRO A 79 23.21 4.42 -14.71
N PRO A 80 23.66 5.61 -14.25
CA PRO A 80 23.85 6.73 -15.16
C PRO A 80 24.78 6.28 -16.30
N PRO A 81 24.55 6.75 -17.54
CA PRO A 81 25.48 6.49 -18.63
C PRO A 81 26.88 6.94 -18.19
N PRO A 82 27.94 6.18 -18.51
CA PRO A 82 29.29 6.61 -18.19
C PRO A 82 29.54 7.98 -18.81
N HIS A 83 29.91 8.96 -17.97
CA HIS A 83 30.32 10.28 -18.46
C HIS A 83 31.58 10.08 -19.32
N HIS A 84 31.42 10.27 -20.63
CA HIS A 84 32.52 10.26 -21.57
C HIS A 84 33.12 11.68 -21.60
N PRO A 85 34.42 11.86 -21.26
CA PRO A 85 35.04 13.19 -21.13
C PRO A 85 35.30 13.90 -22.48
N ASP A 86 34.71 13.46 -23.59
CA ASP A 86 34.79 14.17 -24.88
C ASP A 86 33.51 14.91 -25.28
N GLU A 87 32.44 14.86 -24.47
CA GLU A 87 31.25 15.69 -24.66
C GLU A 87 31.38 17.08 -23.99
N GLU A 88 32.62 17.57 -23.81
CA GLU A 88 32.96 18.99 -23.59
C GLU A 88 33.97 19.51 -24.64
N CYS A 89 34.03 18.86 -25.81
CA CYS A 89 34.75 19.39 -26.97
C CYS A 89 33.91 19.28 -28.24
N PHE A 90 32.74 19.94 -28.31
CA PHE A 90 32.17 20.51 -29.54
C PHE A 90 31.16 21.62 -29.21
#